data_AF-A0A2J6R482-F1
#
_entry.id   AF-A0A2J6R482-F1
#
_cell.length_a   1.000
_cell.length_b   1.000
_cell.length_c   1.000
_cell.angle_alpha   90.00
_cell.angle_beta   90.00
_cell.angle_gamma   90.00
#
_symmetry.space_group_name_H-M   'P 1'
#
loop_
_entity.id
_entity.type
_entity.pdbx_description
1 polymer ?
#
loop_
_entity_poly.entity_id
_entity_poly.type
_entity_poly.pdbx_seq_one_letter_code
_entity_poly.pdbx_strand_id
1 'polypeptide(L)'
;YVVGLELFHALHCLDNLRKSFYPEFYPVKASRIVVKHSLTLCFFFGYIGHCINQLRQHVMCAGDMTPYGMKWYPNPGRYYADSDVTHTCRNFKQLQDWT
;
A
#
# COMPACT_ATOMS: atom_id res chain seq x y z
N TYR A 1 -16.89 0.88 18.04
CA TYR A 1 -15.60 1.26 17.42
C TYR A 1 -15.24 0.21 16.39
N VAL A 2 -14.88 0.62 15.18
CA VAL A 2 -14.26 -0.29 14.18
C VAL A 2 -12.76 -0.17 14.39
N VAL A 3 -12.08 -1.29 14.60
CA VAL A 3 -10.63 -1.37 14.81
C VAL A 3 -10.07 -2.32 13.74
N GLY A 4 -8.98 -1.93 13.11
CA GLY A 4 -8.24 -2.74 12.14
C GLY A 4 -6.79 -2.96 12.57
N LEU A 5 -6.06 -3.82 11.85
CA LEU A 5 -4.62 -4.02 12.04
C LEU A 5 -3.84 -3.37 10.90
N GLU A 6 -2.72 -2.74 11.23
CA GLU A 6 -1.84 -2.06 10.26
C GLU A 6 -1.31 -3.00 9.16
N LEU A 7 -1.08 -4.29 9.44
CA LEU A 7 -0.80 -5.30 8.43
C LEU A 7 -1.82 -5.28 7.27
N PHE A 8 -3.11 -5.28 7.58
CA PHE A 8 -4.16 -5.32 6.57
C PHE A 8 -4.31 -3.97 5.87
N HIS A 9 -4.06 -2.87 6.58
CA HIS A 9 -4.09 -1.54 5.99
C HIS A 9 -2.93 -1.33 5.00
N ALA A 10 -1.72 -1.75 5.36
CA ALA A 10 -0.56 -1.72 4.47
C ALA A 10 -0.80 -2.56 3.20
N LEU A 11 -1.39 -3.75 3.33
CA LEU A 11 -1.76 -4.59 2.17
C LEU A 11 -2.82 -3.91 1.29
N HIS A 12 -3.83 -3.27 1.90
CA HIS A 12 -4.84 -2.50 1.17
C HIS A 12 -4.21 -1.35 0.37
N CYS A 13 -3.32 -0.57 1.00
CA CYS A 13 -2.59 0.53 0.34
C CYS A 13 -1.72 0.02 -0.81
N LEU A 14 -1.00 -1.10 -0.60
CA LEU A 14 -0.17 -1.70 -1.64
C LEU A 14 -0.99 -2.22 -2.83
N ASP A 15 -2.18 -2.77 -2.60
CA ASP A 15 -3.08 -3.18 -3.68
C ASP A 15 -3.65 -1.99 -4.45
N ASN A 16 -3.98 -0.88 -3.77
CA ASN A 16 -4.39 0.35 -4.45
C ASN A 16 -3.26 0.89 -5.35
N LEU A 17 -2.02 0.90 -4.84
CA LEU A 17 -0.85 1.29 -5.63
C LEU A 17 -0.68 0.36 -6.84
N ARG A 18 -0.78 -0.96 -6.65
CA ARG A 18 -0.76 -1.94 -7.74
C ARG A 18 -1.81 -1.61 -8.81
N LYS A 19 -3.06 -1.43 -8.41
CA LYS A 19 -4.17 -1.12 -9.34
C LYS A 19 -3.92 0.17 -10.12
N SER A 20 -3.27 1.17 -9.52
CA SER A 20 -2.96 2.44 -10.19
C SER A 20 -2.03 2.30 -11.40
N PHE A 21 -1.21 1.25 -11.44
CA PHE A 21 -0.36 0.92 -12.59
C PHE A 21 -1.10 0.17 -13.71
N TYR A 22 -2.33 -0.29 -13.49
CA TYR A 22 -3.12 -1.07 -14.45
C TYR A 22 -4.49 -0.43 -14.71
N PRO A 23 -4.56 0.86 -15.12
CA PRO A 23 -5.82 1.58 -15.29
C PRO A 23 -6.76 0.96 -16.34
N GLU A 24 -6.23 0.18 -17.28
CA GLU A 24 -6.99 -0.57 -18.27
C GLU A 24 -7.79 -1.73 -17.65
N PHE A 25 -7.29 -2.31 -16.55
CA PHE A 25 -7.98 -3.36 -15.80
C PHE A 25 -8.76 -2.80 -14.60
N TYR A 26 -8.34 -1.64 -14.07
CA TYR A 26 -8.94 -0.97 -12.91
C TYR A 26 -9.25 0.50 -13.22
N PRO A 27 -10.21 0.80 -14.10
CA PRO A 27 -10.53 2.17 -14.48
C PRO A 27 -11.06 2.96 -13.28
N VAL A 28 -10.35 4.01 -12.89
CA VAL A 28 -10.84 4.99 -11.91
C VAL A 28 -11.90 5.84 -12.60
N LYS A 29 -13.04 6.08 -11.92
CA LYS A 29 -14.24 6.73 -12.48
C LYS A 29 -14.04 8.15 -13.08
N ALA A 30 -12.83 8.72 -13.05
CA ALA A 30 -12.54 10.08 -13.53
C ALA A 30 -11.46 10.20 -14.63
N SER A 31 -10.75 9.13 -15.01
CA SER A 31 -9.66 9.26 -15.98
C SER A 31 -9.48 7.97 -16.80
N ARG A 32 -10.10 7.92 -17.99
CA ARG A 32 -9.77 6.92 -19.01
C ARG A 32 -8.45 7.30 -19.68
N ILE A 33 -7.33 7.14 -18.98
CA ILE A 33 -6.01 7.16 -19.62
C ILE A 33 -5.87 5.81 -20.32
N VAL A 34 -6.02 5.80 -21.64
CA VAL A 34 -5.73 4.61 -22.46
C VAL A 34 -4.21 4.52 -22.60
N VAL A 35 -3.60 3.69 -21.75
CA VAL A 35 -2.17 3.39 -21.87
C VAL A 35 -1.99 2.40 -23.02
N LYS A 36 -1.39 2.85 -24.13
CA LYS A 36 -0.97 1.92 -25.20
C LYS A 36 0.24 1.13 -24.72
N HIS A 37 0.05 -0.17 -24.50
CA HIS A 37 1.13 -1.10 -24.13
C HIS A 37 2.10 -1.29 -25.29
N SER A 38 3.26 -0.64 -25.22
CA SER A 38 4.43 -0.99 -26.01
C SER A 38 5.21 -2.14 -25.34
N LEU A 39 6.09 -2.83 -26.08
CA LEU A 39 7.00 -3.84 -25.52
C LEU A 39 7.81 -3.31 -24.34
N THR A 40 8.27 -2.05 -24.41
CA THR A 40 8.99 -1.37 -23.32
C THR A 40 8.10 -1.16 -22.09
N LEU A 41 6.83 -0.79 -22.29
CA LEU A 41 5.87 -0.68 -21.19
C LEU A 41 5.59 -2.03 -20.54
N CYS A 42 5.45 -3.10 -21.32
CA CYS A 42 5.21 -4.45 -20.81
C CYS A 42 6.35 -4.90 -19.86
N PHE A 43 7.61 -4.66 -20.26
CA PHE A 43 8.78 -4.92 -19.42
C PHE A 43 8.71 -4.11 -18.12
N PHE A 44 8.46 -2.80 -18.22
CA PHE A 44 8.31 -1.90 -17.07
C PHE A 44 7.24 -2.36 -16.06
N PHE A 45 6.07 -2.78 -16.54
CA PHE A 45 5.02 -3.35 -15.69
C PHE A 45 5.41 -4.68 -15.05
N GLY A 46 6.23 -5.49 -15.73
CA GLY A 46 6.83 -6.69 -15.15
C GLY A 46 7.74 -6.39 -13.95
N TYR A 47 8.63 -5.39 -14.06
CA TYR A 47 9.48 -4.96 -12.94
C TYR A 47 8.67 -4.42 -11.77
N ILE A 48 7.70 -3.53 -12.05
CA ILE A 48 6.84 -2.98 -11.01
C ILE A 48 6.05 -4.08 -10.31
N GLY A 49 5.49 -5.04 -11.07
CA GLY A 49 4.79 -6.18 -10.51
C GLY A 49 5.67 -7.03 -9.59
N HIS A 50 6.93 -7.27 -9.97
CA HIS A 50 7.91 -7.93 -9.12
C HIS A 50 8.18 -7.15 -7.82
N CYS A 51 8.45 -5.85 -7.91
CA CYS A 51 8.69 -4.98 -6.76
C CYS A 51 7.50 -4.97 -5.80
N ILE A 52 6.28 -4.82 -6.33
CA ILE A 52 5.05 -4.86 -5.53
C ILE A 52 4.89 -6.21 -4.83
N ASN A 53 5.16 -7.32 -5.52
CA ASN A 53 5.09 -8.64 -4.89
C ASN A 53 6.17 -8.84 -3.82
N GLN A 54 7.37 -8.28 -4.00
CA GLN A 54 8.40 -8.27 -2.96
C GLN A 54 7.93 -7.49 -1.73
N LEU A 55 7.40 -6.28 -1.92
CA LEU A 55 6.84 -5.47 -0.82
C LEU A 55 5.69 -6.18 -0.11
N ARG A 56 4.79 -6.84 -0.86
CA ARG A 56 3.68 -7.62 -0.29
C ARG A 56 4.20 -8.72 0.63
N GLN A 57 5.21 -9.46 0.19
CA GLN A 57 5.84 -10.50 1.00
C GLN A 57 6.51 -9.91 2.24
N HIS A 58 7.20 -8.77 2.10
CA HIS A 58 7.83 -8.10 3.22
C HIS A 58 6.81 -7.64 4.28
N VAL A 59 5.71 -7.01 3.85
CA VAL A 59 4.60 -6.59 4.73
C VAL A 59 4.01 -7.79 5.47
N MET A 60 3.73 -8.89 4.76
CA MET A 60 3.19 -10.11 5.39
C MET A 60 4.18 -10.77 6.35
N CYS A 61 5.48 -10.72 6.06
CA CYS A 61 6.53 -11.26 6.91
C CYS A 61 6.78 -10.40 8.15
N ALA A 62 6.73 -9.07 8.01
CA ALA A 62 6.86 -8.14 9.12
C ALA A 62 5.67 -8.22 10.09
N GLY A 63 4.46 -8.36 9.56
CA GLY A 63 3.27 -8.70 10.34
C GLY A 63 2.89 -7.66 11.40
N ASP A 64 2.82 -6.38 11.03
CA ASP A 64 2.50 -5.31 11.98
C ASP A 64 1.09 -5.47 12.59
N MET A 65 1.04 -5.85 13.87
CA MET A 65 -0.19 -6.06 14.64
C MET A 65 -0.65 -4.79 15.39
N THR A 66 -0.08 -3.62 15.09
CA THR A 66 -0.52 -2.35 15.69
C THR A 66 -1.99 -2.12 15.33
N PRO A 67 -2.88 -1.93 16.33
CA PRO A 67 -4.28 -1.64 16.07
C PRO A 67 -4.45 -0.18 15.65
N TYR A 68 -5.31 0.07 14.67
CA TYR A 68 -5.72 1.41 14.27
C TYR A 68 -7.24 1.58 14.37
N GLY A 69 -7.67 2.81 14.62
CA GLY A 69 -9.08 3.16 14.80
C GLY A 69 -9.65 3.94 13.60
N MET A 70 -10.86 4.45 13.79
CA MET A 70 -11.47 5.39 12.84
C MET A 70 -11.49 6.79 13.46
N LYS A 71 -10.99 7.79 12.74
CA LYS A 71 -11.01 9.20 13.14
C LYS A 71 -12.04 9.96 12.31
N TRP A 72 -12.81 10.81 12.97
CA TRP A 72 -13.78 11.68 12.31
C TRP A 72 -13.06 12.87 11.67
N TYR A 73 -13.31 13.10 10.39
CA TYR A 73 -12.85 14.29 9.68
C TYR A 73 -14.04 15.20 9.36
N PRO A 74 -14.14 16.39 9.97
CA PRO A 74 -15.29 17.28 9.83
C PRO A 74 -15.47 17.81 8.40
N ASN A 75 -14.37 17.92 7.64
CA ASN A 75 -14.39 18.13 6.20
C ASN A 75 -13.57 16.99 5.57
N PRO A 76 -14.17 16.03 4.84
CA PRO A 76 -15.47 16.06 4.16
C PRO A 76 -16.67 15.45 4.94
N GLY A 77 -16.62 15.41 6.28
CA GLY A 77 -17.76 14.92 7.09
C GLY A 77 -17.90 13.40 7.08
N ARG A 78 -16.79 12.67 7.22
CA ARG A 78 -16.79 11.20 7.28
C ARG A 78 -15.66 10.66 8.15
N TYR A 79 -15.82 9.42 8.60
CA TYR A 79 -14.75 8.68 9.27
C TYR A 79 -13.73 8.15 8.26
N TYR A 80 -12.46 8.18 8.64
CA TYR A 80 -11.37 7.51 7.92
C TYR A 80 -10.56 6.66 8.89
N ALA A 81 -9.87 5.66 8.35
CA ALA A 81 -8.84 4.93 9.08
C ALA A 81 -7.79 5.92 9.60
N ASP A 82 -7.51 5.84 10.89
CA ASP A 82 -6.49 6.64 11.55
C ASP A 82 -5.21 5.83 11.67
N SER A 83 -4.40 5.81 10.61
CA SER A 83 -3.16 5.05 10.55
C SER A 83 -1.96 5.79 11.13
N ASP A 84 -2.15 7.00 11.66
CA ASP A 84 -1.11 7.72 12.40
C ASP A 84 -1.05 7.18 13.83
N VAL A 85 -0.58 5.93 13.94
CA VAL A 85 -0.46 5.18 15.20
C VAL A 85 0.99 4.87 15.52
N THR A 86 1.29 4.63 16.79
CA THR A 86 2.65 4.25 17.19
C THR A 86 2.90 2.78 16.89
N HIS A 87 3.86 2.52 16.00
CA HIS A 87 4.27 1.17 15.60
C HIS A 87 5.47 0.69 16.43
N THR A 88 5.65 -0.63 16.50
CA THR A 88 6.86 -1.24 17.05
C THR A 88 7.76 -1.72 15.92
N CYS A 89 8.94 -1.10 15.79
CA CYS A 89 9.89 -1.38 14.72
C CYS A 89 11.08 -2.22 15.20
N ARG A 90 11.72 -2.94 14.26
CA ARG A 90 13.09 -3.44 14.48
C ARG A 90 14.05 -2.25 14.60
N ASN A 91 15.12 -2.42 15.37
CA ASN A 91 16.12 -1.37 15.51
C ASN A 91 16.88 -1.17 14.18
N PHE A 92 16.53 -0.12 13.45
CA PHE A 92 17.10 0.15 12.13
C PHE A 92 18.61 0.45 12.19
N LYS A 93 19.08 1.12 13.24
CA LYS A 93 20.51 1.41 13.42
C LYS A 93 21.31 0.13 13.61
N GLN A 94 20.82 -0.81 14.41
CA GLN A 94 21.48 -2.11 14.58
C GLN A 94 21.52 -2.91 13.29
N LEU A 95 20.46 -2.85 12.46
CA LEU A 95 20.46 -3.51 11.15
C LEU A 95 21.51 -2.89 10.21
N GLN A 96 21.62 -1.57 10.17
CA GLN A 96 22.64 -0.88 9.38
C GLN A 96 24.06 -1.23 9.84
N ASP A 97 24.31 -1.27 11.14
CA ASP A 97 25.64 -1.57 11.69
C ASP A 97 26.07 -3.03 11.48
N TRP A 98 25.12 -3.94 11.25
CA TRP A 98 25.39 -5.35 10.98
C TRP A 98 25.78 -5.62 9.52
N THR A 99 25.50 -4.68 8.60
CA THR A 99 25.72 -4.84 7.15
C THR A 99 27.01 -4.17 6.70
#